data_AF-A0A3D5KJX4-F1
#
_entry.id   AF-A0A3D5KJX4-F1
#
_cell.length_a   1.000
_cell.length_b   1.000
_cell.length_c   1.000
_cell.angle_alpha   90.00
_cell.angle_beta   90.00
_cell.angle_gamma   90.00
#
_symmetry.space_group_name_H-M   'P 1'
#
loop_
_entity.id
_entity.type
_entity.pdbx_description
1 polymer ?
#
loop_
_entity_poly.entity_id
_entity_poly.type
_entity_poly.pdbx_seq_one_letter_code
_entity_poly.pdbx_strand_id
1 'polypeptide(L)'
;MRSLQKVIVIATLLMVSIPCFSLDIGSGDTVFRYSINPFDFEKSVEVIYSDSIHESDEHDGLMFKILTDNTVEFFDYKDISIQLDTLVIPESVYIASRRYTVVGIGEECLHRNYYDLMFRPYNSDTLLSYFGPEYLYIPSTVKYISPFAFYQNVNLKTVVFNEGLESIGQTAFYACGITSIDIPSSVEFIADNAFDNCRLLETITVSSDNRYYDSRENCNAIVESKSDYLFVTSQKTDIPNSIRRVFMHRGFPIIRLTKESRCESLVVRSYVPIKTVDVRKCATLKLLEIAAIGDEGNVDNIFFSSNLEDVNIRGVNIDNIKESPKKKRRNKGQENTFELKSVNYGEKSFVIIRRQGSERIGYQLWFN
;
A
#
# COMPACT_ATOMS: atom_id res chain seq x y z
N MET A 1 3.41 46.55 -5.05
CA MET A 1 2.34 45.54 -4.88
C MET A 1 1.99 44.97 -6.24
N ARG A 2 2.10 43.64 -6.35
CA ARG A 2 1.13 42.75 -7.00
C ARG A 2 0.67 43.15 -8.40
N SER A 3 1.10 42.39 -9.42
CA SER A 3 0.27 41.35 -10.04
C SER A 3 0.73 41.07 -11.48
N LEU A 4 0.86 39.78 -11.81
CA LEU A 4 0.99 39.19 -13.15
C LEU A 4 2.32 39.39 -13.90
N GLN A 5 3.27 38.48 -13.66
CA GLN A 5 4.05 37.89 -14.75
C GLN A 5 3.71 36.39 -14.81
N LYS A 6 2.79 36.04 -15.71
CA LYS A 6 2.61 34.66 -16.18
C LYS A 6 3.75 34.38 -17.15
N VAL A 7 4.76 33.61 -16.72
CA VAL A 7 5.73 33.01 -17.64
C VAL A 7 5.23 31.61 -17.98
N ILE A 8 4.95 31.44 -19.27
CA ILE A 8 4.66 30.19 -19.95
C ILE A 8 5.93 29.35 -19.91
N VAL A 9 5.88 28.15 -19.32
CA VAL A 9 6.94 27.14 -19.49
C VAL A 9 6.33 25.95 -20.21
N ILE A 10 6.85 25.75 -21.42
CA ILE A 10 6.55 24.66 -22.35
C ILE A 10 7.11 23.37 -21.73
N ALA A 11 6.23 22.42 -21.43
CA ALA A 11 6.61 21.07 -21.03
C ALA A 11 7.02 20.27 -22.29
N THR A 12 8.30 20.00 -22.44
CA THR A 12 8.81 19.02 -23.40
C THR A 12 8.71 17.64 -22.74
N LEU A 13 7.69 16.87 -23.10
CA LEU A 13 7.59 15.45 -22.78
C LEU A 13 8.77 14.71 -23.42
N LEU A 14 9.63 14.12 -22.59
CA LEU A 14 10.44 12.96 -22.98
C LEU A 14 9.75 11.72 -22.42
N MET A 15 9.25 10.92 -23.35
CA MET A 15 8.57 9.65 -23.13
C MET A 15 9.52 8.64 -22.48
N VAL A 16 9.33 8.37 -21.19
CA VAL A 16 9.69 7.09 -20.59
C VAL A 16 8.38 6.44 -20.16
N SER A 17 8.04 5.35 -20.83
CA SER A 17 6.87 4.52 -20.61
C SER A 17 6.93 3.84 -19.23
N ILE A 18 6.40 4.54 -18.22
CA ILE A 18 5.93 3.93 -16.98
C ILE A 18 4.52 3.38 -17.28
N PRO A 19 4.15 2.14 -16.89
CA PRO A 19 2.75 1.75 -16.94
C PRO A 19 1.98 2.63 -15.96
N CYS A 20 1.23 3.59 -16.51
CA CYS A 20 0.27 4.40 -15.76
C CYS A 20 -0.66 3.47 -14.98
N PHE A 21 -0.48 3.40 -13.65
CA PHE A 21 -1.58 3.03 -12.79
C PHE A 21 -2.62 4.13 -12.89
N SER A 22 -3.83 3.75 -13.30
CA SER A 22 -4.98 4.62 -13.40
C SER A 22 -5.32 5.23 -12.04
N LEU A 23 -5.12 6.54 -11.93
CA LEU A 23 -5.67 7.34 -10.83
C LEU A 23 -7.18 7.49 -11.05
N ASP A 24 -7.99 6.77 -10.28
CA ASP A 24 -9.46 6.82 -10.40
C ASP A 24 -10.00 8.06 -9.68
N ILE A 25 -10.26 9.14 -10.42
CA ILE A 25 -10.90 10.36 -9.91
C ILE A 25 -12.42 10.18 -9.98
N GLY A 26 -12.99 9.47 -9.01
CA GLY A 26 -14.44 9.37 -8.80
C GLY A 26 -14.92 10.40 -7.78
N SER A 27 -15.78 11.33 -8.21
CA SER A 27 -16.36 12.37 -7.38
C SER A 27 -17.34 11.83 -6.33
N GLY A 28 -17.01 11.97 -5.04
CA GLY A 28 -17.94 11.78 -3.93
C GLY A 28 -17.23 11.51 -2.61
N ASP A 29 -17.14 12.52 -1.75
CA ASP A 29 -16.69 12.48 -0.34
C ASP A 29 -15.50 11.56 -0.02
N THR A 30 -14.52 11.49 -0.94
CA THR A 30 -13.18 11.09 -0.59
C THR A 30 -12.63 12.16 0.35
N VAL A 31 -12.42 11.78 1.61
CA VAL A 31 -11.53 12.50 2.52
C VAL A 31 -10.16 12.45 1.86
N PHE A 32 -9.89 13.40 0.96
CA PHE A 32 -8.54 13.73 0.57
C PHE A 32 -7.89 14.21 1.86
N ARG A 33 -7.10 13.34 2.47
CA ARG A 33 -5.92 13.86 3.12
C ARG A 33 -5.15 14.55 2.01
N TYR A 34 -5.13 15.87 2.07
CA TYR A 34 -3.85 16.53 1.86
C TYR A 34 -2.93 15.87 2.89
N SER A 35 -2.29 14.76 2.51
CA SER A 35 -1.05 14.39 3.14
C SER A 35 -0.21 15.62 2.90
N ILE A 36 0.07 16.36 3.98
CA ILE A 36 1.40 16.93 4.08
C ILE A 36 2.27 15.72 3.84
N ASN A 37 2.81 15.59 2.63
CA ASN A 37 3.73 14.53 2.34
C ASN A 37 4.83 14.72 3.39
N PRO A 38 5.06 13.79 4.33
CA PRO A 38 6.17 13.95 5.26
C PRO A 38 7.52 13.91 4.52
N PHE A 39 7.49 13.56 3.22
CA PHE A 39 8.57 13.68 2.25
C PHE A 39 8.43 14.91 1.31
N ASP A 40 7.39 15.76 1.46
CA ASP A 40 7.37 17.13 0.90
C ASP A 40 8.29 17.96 1.78
N PHE A 41 9.57 17.84 1.50
CA PHE A 41 10.47 18.95 1.77
C PHE A 41 9.96 20.11 0.90
N GLU A 42 9.28 21.09 1.47
CA GLU A 42 9.11 22.43 0.89
C GLU A 42 10.50 23.11 0.77
N LYS A 43 11.33 22.53 -0.10
CA LYS A 43 12.56 23.01 -0.68
C LYS A 43 12.73 22.11 -1.90
N SER A 44 12.40 22.64 -3.07
CA SER A 44 12.80 22.14 -4.37
C SER A 44 14.02 21.23 -4.27
N VAL A 45 13.80 19.91 -4.40
CA VAL A 45 14.88 18.93 -4.52
C VAL A 45 15.61 19.30 -5.80
N GLU A 46 16.78 19.93 -5.64
CA GLU A 46 17.76 20.05 -6.69
C GLU A 46 18.02 18.65 -7.26
N VAL A 47 18.14 18.59 -8.58
CA VAL A 47 18.57 17.43 -9.36
C VAL A 47 19.72 16.74 -8.63
N ILE A 48 19.48 15.51 -8.15
CA ILE A 48 20.47 14.69 -7.45
C ILE A 48 21.52 14.27 -8.49
N TYR A 49 22.67 14.93 -8.48
CA TYR A 49 23.85 14.41 -9.13
C TYR A 49 24.33 13.17 -8.34
N SER A 50 24.83 12.16 -9.04
CA SER A 50 25.50 10.97 -8.48
C SER A 50 26.60 11.24 -7.45
N ASP A 51 26.98 12.50 -7.27
CA ASP A 51 28.16 12.97 -6.55
C ASP A 51 27.95 13.09 -5.03
N SER A 52 26.73 12.87 -4.52
CA SER A 52 26.42 12.94 -3.08
C SER A 52 26.37 11.58 -2.36
N ILE A 53 26.59 10.48 -3.08
CA ILE A 53 26.56 9.12 -2.55
C ILE A 53 28.00 8.67 -2.31
N HIS A 54 28.30 8.29 -1.08
CA HIS A 54 29.66 7.92 -0.67
C HIS A 54 29.65 6.63 0.14
N GLU A 55 30.72 5.86 -0.03
CA GLU A 55 31.00 4.71 0.83
C GLU A 55 31.43 5.21 2.22
N SER A 56 31.04 4.46 3.25
CA SER A 56 31.53 4.69 4.61
C SER A 56 33.01 4.33 4.74
N ASP A 57 33.79 5.17 5.44
CA ASP A 57 35.19 4.92 5.77
C ASP A 57 35.38 3.72 6.72
N GLU A 58 34.33 3.34 7.48
CA GLU A 58 34.39 2.34 8.54
C GLU A 58 33.44 1.14 8.33
N HIS A 59 32.59 1.20 7.30
CA HIS A 59 31.64 0.14 6.96
C HIS A 59 31.78 -0.22 5.49
N ASP A 60 32.66 -1.18 5.21
CA ASP A 60 33.01 -1.65 3.87
C ASP A 60 31.76 -1.87 3.01
N GLY A 61 31.70 -1.14 1.90
CA GLY A 61 30.65 -1.30 0.91
C GLY A 61 29.27 -0.76 1.27
N LEU A 62 29.05 -0.17 2.45
CA LEU A 62 27.79 0.53 2.74
C LEU A 62 27.83 1.93 2.15
N MET A 63 26.84 2.27 1.32
CA MET A 63 26.72 3.56 0.65
C MET A 63 25.71 4.45 1.36
N PHE A 64 26.04 5.71 1.49
CA PHE A 64 25.26 6.73 2.17
C PHE A 64 25.14 7.98 1.32
N LYS A 65 23.95 8.58 1.29
CA LYS A 65 23.72 9.85 0.63
C LYS A 65 23.77 10.97 1.65
N ILE A 66 24.64 11.97 1.42
CA ILE A 66 24.72 13.16 2.26
C ILE A 66 23.49 14.04 2.01
N LEU A 67 22.83 14.46 3.09
CA LEU A 67 21.62 15.29 3.03
C LEU A 67 21.94 16.74 3.38
N THR A 68 22.23 17.00 4.65
CA THR A 68 22.54 18.32 5.21
C THR A 68 23.75 18.23 6.15
N ASP A 69 24.11 19.30 6.86
CA ASP A 69 25.34 19.36 7.64
C ASP A 69 25.36 18.34 8.79
N ASN A 70 26.04 17.21 8.52
CA ASN A 70 26.25 16.05 9.39
C ASN A 70 25.13 15.01 9.42
N THR A 71 24.25 14.97 8.43
CA THR A 71 23.25 13.89 8.29
C THR A 71 23.36 13.17 6.96
N VAL A 72 23.09 11.87 7.01
CA VAL A 72 23.04 10.99 5.84
C VAL A 72 21.81 10.09 5.89
N GLU A 73 21.41 9.57 4.73
CA GLU A 73 20.53 8.41 4.62
C GLU A 73 21.30 7.20 4.10
N PHE A 74 20.95 6.01 4.58
CA PHE A 74 21.47 4.77 4.01
C PHE A 74 20.90 4.58 2.60
N PHE A 75 21.77 4.34 1.62
CA PHE A 75 21.41 4.35 0.21
C PHE A 75 21.36 2.96 -0.43
N ASP A 76 22.45 2.18 -0.42
CA ASP A 76 22.50 0.78 -0.89
C ASP A 76 23.87 0.19 -0.49
N TYR A 77 24.19 -0.98 -1.02
CA TYR A 77 25.55 -1.49 -1.10
C TYR A 77 26.29 -0.94 -2.32
N LYS A 78 27.62 -0.88 -2.22
CA LYS A 78 28.52 -0.48 -3.30
C LYS A 78 28.44 -1.44 -4.49
N ASP A 79 28.33 -2.73 -4.21
CA ASP A 79 28.13 -3.76 -5.22
C ASP A 79 27.34 -4.96 -4.67
N ILE A 80 26.89 -5.82 -5.59
CA ILE A 80 26.06 -6.99 -5.31
C ILE A 80 26.84 -8.20 -4.76
N SER A 81 28.17 -8.13 -4.69
CA SER A 81 29.00 -9.20 -4.11
C SER A 81 28.97 -9.18 -2.58
N ILE A 82 28.56 -8.05 -1.99
CA ILE A 82 28.31 -7.93 -0.56
C ILE A 82 27.06 -8.74 -0.23
N GLN A 83 27.26 -9.89 0.42
CA GLN A 83 26.18 -10.77 0.86
C GLN A 83 26.12 -10.78 2.39
N LEU A 84 25.15 -10.08 2.94
CA LEU A 84 24.85 -10.04 4.37
C LEU A 84 23.49 -10.68 4.62
N ASP A 85 23.42 -11.75 5.42
CA ASP A 85 22.13 -12.28 5.88
C ASP A 85 21.48 -11.33 6.87
N THR A 86 22.29 -10.63 7.67
CA THR A 86 21.86 -9.63 8.64
C THR A 86 22.55 -8.30 8.37
N LEU A 87 21.77 -7.24 8.17
CA LEU A 87 22.27 -5.87 8.08
C LEU A 87 21.85 -5.11 9.34
N VAL A 88 22.83 -4.58 10.06
CA VAL A 88 22.62 -3.57 11.10
C VAL A 88 23.05 -2.24 10.51
N ILE A 89 22.08 -1.36 10.27
CA ILE A 89 22.40 -0.02 9.78
C ILE A 89 23.04 0.76 10.94
N PRO A 90 24.22 1.38 10.73
CA PRO A 90 24.92 2.09 11.79
C PRO A 90 24.19 3.38 12.17
N GLU A 91 24.28 3.79 13.44
CA GLU A 91 23.69 5.07 13.90
C GLU A 91 24.43 6.30 13.32
N SER A 92 25.70 6.11 13.00
CA SER A 92 26.59 7.13 12.44
C SER A 92 27.64 6.50 11.56
N VAL A 93 28.15 7.25 10.59
CA VAL A 93 29.25 6.83 9.71
C VAL A 93 30.29 7.93 9.55
N TYR A 94 31.53 7.56 9.27
CA TYR A 94 32.53 8.49 8.73
C TYR A 94 32.54 8.46 7.21
N ILE A 95 32.52 9.63 6.58
CA ILE A 95 32.72 9.80 5.14
C ILE A 95 33.77 10.88 4.98
N ALA A 96 34.91 10.53 4.36
CA ALA A 96 36.05 11.43 4.20
C ALA A 96 36.49 12.06 5.55
N SER A 97 36.60 11.23 6.58
CA SER A 97 36.97 11.60 7.96
C SER A 97 36.01 12.55 8.69
N ARG A 98 34.83 12.83 8.13
CA ARG A 98 33.76 13.59 8.79
C ARG A 98 32.67 12.65 9.26
N ARG A 99 32.23 12.81 10.51
CA ARG A 99 31.14 12.03 11.11
C ARG A 99 29.78 12.56 10.67
N TYR A 100 28.89 11.64 10.27
CA TYR A 100 27.49 11.90 9.95
C TYR A 100 26.59 10.99 10.77
N THR A 101 25.41 11.48 11.15
CA THR A 101 24.34 10.68 11.76
C THR A 101 23.45 10.11 10.67
N VAL A 102 23.11 8.82 10.75
CA VAL A 102 22.19 8.17 9.83
C VAL A 102 20.76 8.44 10.29
N VAL A 103 20.02 9.24 9.53
CA VAL A 103 18.68 9.72 9.91
C VAL A 103 17.56 9.12 9.07
N GLY A 104 17.88 8.44 7.98
CA GLY A 104 16.89 7.92 7.06
C GLY A 104 17.36 6.71 6.28
N ILE A 105 16.38 6.01 5.71
CA ILE A 105 16.59 5.04 4.64
C ILE A 105 16.18 5.70 3.33
N GLY A 106 17.09 5.73 2.36
CA GLY A 106 16.92 6.39 1.07
C GLY A 106 15.90 5.71 0.17
N GLU A 107 15.44 6.46 -0.83
CA GLU A 107 14.56 5.94 -1.88
C GLU A 107 15.27 4.84 -2.69
N GLU A 108 14.52 3.78 -3.02
CA GLU A 108 15.02 2.59 -3.73
C GLU A 108 16.20 1.85 -3.05
N CYS A 109 16.44 2.12 -1.77
CA CYS A 109 17.47 1.45 -0.97
C CYS A 109 17.23 -0.05 -0.77
N LEU A 110 18.06 -0.88 -1.39
CA LEU A 110 17.86 -2.34 -1.43
C LEU A 110 16.58 -2.74 -2.20
N HIS A 111 16.16 -1.91 -3.17
CA HIS A 111 15.19 -2.29 -4.19
C HIS A 111 15.77 -3.43 -5.04
N ARG A 112 15.03 -4.54 -5.16
CA ARG A 112 15.47 -5.75 -5.87
C ARG A 112 14.35 -6.32 -6.75
N ASN A 113 13.84 -5.48 -7.65
CA ASN A 113 12.93 -5.92 -8.70
C ASN A 113 13.67 -6.84 -9.70
N TYR A 114 13.06 -8.00 -10.00
CA TYR A 114 13.56 -8.96 -10.98
C TYR A 114 13.88 -8.33 -12.34
N TYR A 115 13.14 -7.28 -12.74
CA TYR A 115 13.35 -6.57 -14.01
C TYR A 115 14.39 -5.44 -13.95
N ASP A 116 14.66 -4.88 -12.76
CA ASP A 116 15.61 -3.77 -12.58
C ASP A 116 17.09 -4.24 -12.54
N LEU A 117 17.29 -5.53 -12.26
CA LEU A 117 18.58 -6.22 -12.40
C LEU A 117 19.12 -6.21 -13.84
N MET A 118 18.30 -5.89 -14.85
CA MET A 118 18.75 -5.72 -16.25
C MET A 118 19.24 -4.30 -16.59
N PHE A 119 18.94 -3.28 -15.78
CA PHE A 119 19.28 -1.87 -16.08
C PHE A 119 20.43 -1.31 -15.23
N ARG A 120 20.89 -2.03 -14.20
CA ARG A 120 22.13 -1.66 -13.49
C ARG A 120 23.35 -2.05 -14.33
N PRO A 121 24.37 -1.19 -14.44
CA PRO A 121 25.51 -1.43 -15.33
C PRO A 121 26.52 -2.39 -14.71
N TYR A 122 26.14 -3.62 -14.32
CA TYR A 122 27.11 -4.57 -13.76
C TYR A 122 26.83 -6.04 -14.13
N ASN A 123 27.70 -6.51 -15.03
CA ASN A 123 28.13 -7.87 -15.37
C ASN A 123 27.12 -9.03 -15.40
N SER A 124 27.00 -9.60 -16.59
CA SER A 124 26.19 -10.76 -16.98
C SER A 124 26.68 -12.13 -16.49
N ASP A 125 27.47 -12.20 -15.42
CA ASP A 125 28.00 -13.48 -14.90
C ASP A 125 27.27 -13.89 -13.61
N THR A 126 26.25 -14.72 -13.80
CA THR A 126 25.73 -15.77 -12.88
C THR A 126 26.05 -15.64 -11.39
N LEU A 127 25.33 -14.77 -10.67
CA LEU A 127 24.93 -14.98 -9.27
C LEU A 127 23.76 -14.04 -8.88
N LEU A 128 22.61 -14.21 -9.53
CA LEU A 128 21.35 -13.47 -9.27
C LEU A 128 20.68 -13.86 -7.92
N SER A 129 21.41 -14.38 -6.94
CA SER A 129 20.81 -14.96 -5.73
C SER A 129 20.72 -14.00 -4.53
N TYR A 130 21.51 -12.92 -4.50
CA TYR A 130 21.50 -12.02 -3.35
C TYR A 130 20.56 -10.83 -3.56
N PHE A 131 19.35 -10.95 -3.00
CA PHE A 131 18.32 -9.91 -3.03
C PHE A 131 18.39 -8.99 -1.79
N GLY A 132 19.54 -8.85 -1.13
CA GLY A 132 19.67 -8.09 0.12
C GLY A 132 19.54 -8.98 1.37
N PRO A 133 19.52 -8.40 2.58
CA PRO A 133 19.56 -9.15 3.83
C PRO A 133 18.24 -9.84 4.17
N GLU A 134 18.31 -10.93 4.94
CA GLU A 134 17.13 -11.57 5.53
C GLU A 134 16.62 -10.81 6.76
N TYR A 135 17.53 -10.23 7.54
CA TYR A 135 17.26 -9.49 8.78
C TYR A 135 17.82 -8.08 8.69
N LEU A 136 16.98 -7.09 8.96
CA LEU A 136 17.36 -5.68 8.95
C LEU A 136 17.09 -5.04 10.30
N TYR A 137 18.12 -4.42 10.88
CA TYR A 137 18.00 -3.64 12.11
C TYR A 137 18.11 -2.16 11.79
N ILE A 138 17.04 -1.42 12.07
CA ILE A 138 16.97 0.03 11.91
C ILE A 138 17.47 0.68 13.22
N PRO A 139 18.51 1.53 13.19
CA PRO A 139 19.08 2.15 14.38
C PRO A 139 18.18 3.24 14.97
N SER A 140 18.42 3.58 16.24
CA SER A 140 17.62 4.56 16.99
C SER A 140 17.57 5.96 16.38
N THR A 141 18.59 6.31 15.59
CA THR A 141 18.74 7.60 14.93
C THR A 141 17.89 7.75 13.66
N VAL A 142 17.44 6.65 13.07
CA VAL A 142 16.63 6.69 11.85
C VAL A 142 15.21 7.16 12.17
N LYS A 143 14.75 8.14 11.39
CA LYS A 143 13.47 8.83 11.53
C LYS A 143 12.47 8.47 10.46
N TYR A 144 12.94 8.13 9.26
CA TYR A 144 12.08 7.83 8.14
C TYR A 144 12.61 6.70 7.27
N ILE A 145 11.69 6.02 6.60
CA ILE A 145 11.96 5.13 5.49
C ILE A 145 11.32 5.73 4.25
N SER A 146 12.13 6.08 3.26
CA SER A 146 11.68 6.74 2.03
C SER A 146 10.76 5.85 1.18
N PRO A 147 9.99 6.45 0.25
CA PRO A 147 9.26 5.71 -0.77
C PRO A 147 10.16 4.70 -1.50
N PHE A 148 9.57 3.57 -1.89
CA PHE A 148 10.22 2.51 -2.66
C PHE A 148 11.49 1.88 -2.07
N ALA A 149 11.92 2.25 -0.85
CA ALA A 149 13.19 1.81 -0.26
C ALA A 149 13.48 0.32 -0.53
N PHE A 150 12.71 -0.57 0.08
CA PHE A 150 12.90 -2.02 -0.03
C PHE A 150 11.99 -2.66 -1.08
N TYR A 151 11.58 -1.93 -2.12
CA TYR A 151 10.61 -2.42 -3.10
C TYR A 151 11.05 -3.79 -3.68
N GLN A 152 10.13 -4.75 -3.66
CA GLN A 152 10.32 -6.13 -4.12
C GLN A 152 11.52 -6.87 -3.49
N ASN A 153 11.96 -6.49 -2.30
CA ASN A 153 12.98 -7.23 -1.58
C ASN A 153 12.43 -8.55 -1.02
N VAL A 154 12.44 -9.59 -1.84
CA VAL A 154 11.87 -10.91 -1.50
C VAL A 154 12.69 -11.69 -0.47
N ASN A 155 13.95 -11.31 -0.24
CA ASN A 155 14.80 -11.98 0.75
C ASN A 155 14.60 -11.40 2.16
N LEU A 156 14.19 -10.14 2.27
CA LEU A 156 13.94 -9.48 3.55
C LEU A 156 12.76 -10.11 4.28
N LYS A 157 13.04 -10.87 5.35
CA LYS A 157 12.06 -11.61 6.16
C LYS A 157 11.66 -10.85 7.42
N THR A 158 12.62 -10.17 8.05
CA THR A 158 12.43 -9.46 9.32
C THR A 158 13.02 -8.07 9.26
N VAL A 159 12.24 -7.09 9.71
CA VAL A 159 12.71 -5.71 9.92
C VAL A 159 12.42 -5.34 11.35
N VAL A 160 13.46 -5.00 12.09
CA VAL A 160 13.37 -4.51 13.46
C VAL A 160 13.37 -2.99 13.40
N PHE A 161 12.19 -2.38 13.53
CA PHE A 161 12.04 -0.93 13.62
C PHE A 161 12.51 -0.41 14.99
N ASN A 162 13.08 0.80 15.01
CA ASN A 162 13.45 1.48 16.24
C ASN A 162 12.28 2.26 16.85
N GLU A 163 12.31 2.41 18.18
CA GLU A 163 11.57 3.47 18.87
C GLU A 163 12.23 4.81 18.52
N GLY A 164 11.60 5.57 17.62
CA GLY A 164 12.14 6.78 17.02
C GLY A 164 11.84 6.91 15.53
N LEU A 165 11.42 5.81 14.86
CA LEU A 165 10.90 5.84 13.50
C LEU A 165 9.56 6.56 13.48
N GLU A 166 9.46 7.61 12.67
CA GLU A 166 8.29 8.50 12.59
C GLU A 166 7.45 8.19 11.34
N SER A 167 8.08 7.87 10.20
CA SER A 167 7.36 7.66 8.93
C SER A 167 7.86 6.48 8.09
N ILE A 168 6.92 5.82 7.42
CA ILE A 168 7.15 4.75 6.44
C ILE A 168 6.55 5.18 5.10
N GLY A 169 7.41 5.25 4.07
CA GLY A 169 7.10 5.80 2.76
C GLY A 169 6.22 4.92 1.88
N GLN A 170 5.71 5.55 0.82
CA GLN A 170 4.81 4.90 -0.13
C GLN A 170 5.50 3.69 -0.74
N THR A 171 4.82 2.54 -0.72
CA THR A 171 5.36 1.27 -1.27
C THR A 171 6.75 0.86 -0.74
N ALA A 172 7.19 1.39 0.41
CA ALA A 172 8.53 1.16 0.95
C ALA A 172 8.89 -0.32 1.12
N PHE A 173 7.91 -1.17 1.43
CA PHE A 173 8.05 -2.62 1.55
C PHE A 173 7.14 -3.38 0.57
N TYR A 174 6.75 -2.75 -0.53
CA TYR A 174 5.87 -3.41 -1.51
C TYR A 174 6.51 -4.72 -1.99
N ALA A 175 5.76 -5.82 -1.93
CA ALA A 175 6.19 -7.14 -2.37
C ALA A 175 7.45 -7.70 -1.70
N CYS A 176 7.72 -7.31 -0.45
CA CYS A 176 8.79 -7.90 0.35
C CYS A 176 8.46 -9.32 0.85
N GLY A 177 9.52 -10.05 1.25
CA GLY A 177 9.45 -11.36 1.88
C GLY A 177 9.07 -11.35 3.37
N ILE A 178 8.64 -10.20 3.90
CA ILE A 178 8.46 -9.99 5.34
C ILE A 178 7.37 -10.91 5.89
N THR A 179 7.67 -11.56 7.02
CA THR A 179 6.76 -12.50 7.70
C THR A 179 6.07 -11.92 8.92
N SER A 180 6.71 -10.92 9.56
CA SER A 180 6.17 -10.24 10.73
C SER A 180 6.52 -8.76 10.71
N ILE A 181 5.60 -7.92 11.22
CA ILE A 181 5.78 -6.49 11.37
C ILE A 181 5.32 -6.09 12.77
N ASP A 182 6.17 -5.39 13.49
CA ASP A 182 5.86 -4.78 14.79
C ASP A 182 5.99 -3.26 14.66
N ILE A 183 4.87 -2.54 14.62
CA ILE A 183 4.86 -1.08 14.50
C ILE A 183 5.16 -0.44 15.87
N PRO A 184 6.27 0.32 16.02
CA PRO A 184 6.65 0.91 17.30
C PRO A 184 5.74 2.07 17.70
N SER A 185 5.89 2.55 18.95
CA SER A 185 5.04 3.61 19.50
C SER A 185 5.22 4.96 18.78
N SER A 186 6.39 5.17 18.18
CA SER A 186 6.81 6.41 17.54
C SER A 186 6.26 6.62 16.13
N VAL A 187 5.78 5.58 15.44
CA VAL A 187 5.33 5.71 14.04
C VAL A 187 4.06 6.56 13.99
N GLU A 188 4.16 7.68 13.30
CA GLU A 188 3.09 8.66 13.14
C GLU A 188 2.41 8.56 11.77
N PHE A 189 3.14 8.09 10.77
CA PHE A 189 2.66 8.02 9.40
C PHE A 189 3.13 6.76 8.67
N ILE A 190 2.17 6.03 8.11
CA ILE A 190 2.39 4.93 7.17
C ILE A 190 1.68 5.33 5.88
N ALA A 191 2.45 5.48 4.81
CA ALA A 191 1.94 5.86 3.51
C ALA A 191 1.16 4.71 2.84
N ASP A 192 0.41 5.08 1.81
CA ASP A 192 -0.36 4.13 1.01
C ASP A 192 0.54 3.02 0.46
N ASN A 193 0.02 1.80 0.51
CA ASN A 193 0.64 0.60 -0.04
C ASN A 193 2.03 0.26 0.55
N ALA A 194 2.41 0.84 1.69
CA ALA A 194 3.74 0.64 2.28
C ALA A 194 4.10 -0.85 2.44
N PHE A 195 3.15 -1.70 2.79
CA PHE A 195 3.32 -3.15 2.99
C PHE A 195 2.49 -4.00 2.02
N ASP A 196 2.11 -3.41 0.88
CA ASP A 196 1.31 -4.10 -0.11
C ASP A 196 2.06 -5.28 -0.70
N ASN A 197 1.30 -6.30 -1.09
CA ASN A 197 1.86 -7.47 -1.75
C ASN A 197 3.02 -8.17 -0.97
N CYS A 198 3.20 -7.96 0.34
CA CYS A 198 4.04 -8.84 1.20
C CYS A 198 3.42 -10.24 1.35
N ARG A 199 3.83 -11.23 0.53
CA ARG A 199 3.14 -12.54 0.40
C ARG A 199 3.19 -13.41 1.64
N LEU A 200 4.24 -13.26 2.41
CA LEU A 200 4.55 -14.11 3.54
C LEU A 200 4.15 -13.48 4.88
N LEU A 201 3.52 -12.29 4.87
CA LEU A 201 3.16 -11.57 6.08
C LEU A 201 2.07 -12.32 6.86
N GLU A 202 2.48 -12.90 7.99
CA GLU A 202 1.63 -13.70 8.87
C GLU A 202 1.20 -12.95 10.12
N THR A 203 2.09 -12.11 10.66
CA THR A 203 1.87 -11.43 11.94
C THR A 203 2.07 -9.93 11.82
N ILE A 204 1.14 -9.16 12.36
CA ILE A 204 1.18 -7.71 12.46
C ILE A 204 0.79 -7.33 13.88
N THR A 205 1.70 -6.67 14.59
CA THR A 205 1.41 -6.04 15.87
C THR A 205 1.66 -4.54 15.79
N VAL A 206 0.97 -3.81 16.66
CA VAL A 206 1.17 -2.38 16.85
C VAL A 206 1.35 -2.15 18.34
N SER A 207 2.38 -1.38 18.71
CA SER A 207 2.63 -1.01 20.10
C SER A 207 1.37 -0.41 20.74
N SER A 208 1.06 -0.81 21.98
CA SER A 208 -0.09 -0.30 22.72
C SER A 208 -0.01 1.20 23.01
N ASP A 209 1.20 1.77 22.93
CA ASP A 209 1.47 3.19 23.16
C ASP A 209 1.43 4.01 21.87
N ASN A 210 1.24 3.38 20.70
CA ASN A 210 1.08 4.09 19.44
C ASN A 210 -0.23 4.92 19.45
N ARG A 211 -0.14 6.20 19.11
CA ARG A 211 -1.26 7.16 19.20
C ARG A 211 -2.08 7.27 17.91
N TYR A 212 -1.60 6.69 16.82
CA TYR A 212 -2.17 6.82 15.47
C TYR A 212 -2.73 5.51 14.94
N TYR A 213 -2.08 4.41 15.29
CA TYR A 213 -2.40 3.07 14.83
C TYR A 213 -2.61 2.11 15.99
N ASP A 214 -3.41 1.07 15.77
CA ASP A 214 -3.57 -0.05 16.69
C ASP A 214 -3.79 -1.37 15.93
N SER A 215 -3.77 -2.47 16.68
CA SER A 215 -4.16 -3.82 16.24
C SER A 215 -5.18 -4.39 17.24
N ARG A 216 -6.27 -3.63 17.46
CA ARG A 216 -7.30 -3.97 18.45
C ARG A 216 -7.96 -5.32 18.19
N GLU A 217 -8.49 -5.94 19.24
CA GLU A 217 -9.20 -7.23 19.15
C GLU A 217 -8.35 -8.36 18.54
N ASN A 218 -7.01 -8.25 18.61
CA ASN A 218 -6.04 -9.17 17.98
C ASN A 218 -6.28 -9.32 16.46
N CYS A 219 -6.66 -8.24 15.79
CA CYS A 219 -7.04 -8.28 14.37
C CYS A 219 -5.92 -8.66 13.42
N ASN A 220 -4.67 -8.66 13.87
CA ASN A 220 -3.51 -9.02 13.06
C ASN A 220 -3.44 -8.16 11.78
N ALA A 221 -3.60 -6.85 11.98
CA ALA A 221 -3.69 -5.82 10.95
C ALA A 221 -3.31 -4.45 11.54
N ILE A 222 -3.03 -3.49 10.67
CA ILE A 222 -2.87 -2.08 11.07
C ILE A 222 -4.20 -1.37 10.88
N VAL A 223 -4.71 -0.83 11.97
CA VAL A 223 -5.92 0.00 12.02
C VAL A 223 -5.51 1.42 12.37
N GLU A 224 -5.95 2.39 11.58
CA GLU A 224 -5.87 3.79 11.98
C GLU A 224 -6.92 4.10 13.04
N SER A 225 -6.45 4.45 14.23
CA SER A 225 -7.28 4.52 15.44
C SER A 225 -8.37 5.59 15.38
N LYS A 226 -8.09 6.73 14.74
CA LYS A 226 -9.03 7.87 14.67
C LYS A 226 -10.20 7.64 13.72
N SER A 227 -10.01 6.84 12.68
CA SER A 227 -10.99 6.70 11.60
C SER A 227 -11.54 5.29 11.45
N ASP A 228 -11.12 4.37 12.32
CA ASP A 228 -11.46 2.95 12.28
C ASP A 228 -11.24 2.37 10.87
N TYR A 229 -10.10 2.74 10.27
CA TYR A 229 -9.69 2.34 8.93
C TYR A 229 -8.62 1.26 9.01
N LEU A 230 -8.97 0.05 8.59
CA LEU A 230 -8.06 -1.08 8.51
C LEU A 230 -7.50 -1.14 7.08
N PHE A 231 -6.19 -1.04 6.91
CA PHE A 231 -5.57 -0.86 5.59
C PHE A 231 -4.32 -1.71 5.31
N VAL A 232 -3.71 -2.30 6.35
CA VAL A 232 -2.65 -3.31 6.18
C VAL A 232 -3.09 -4.60 6.83
N THR A 233 -3.05 -5.69 6.07
CA THR A 233 -3.57 -7.00 6.48
C THR A 233 -2.54 -8.11 6.30
N SER A 234 -2.54 -9.09 7.20
CA SER A 234 -1.79 -10.34 7.08
C SER A 234 -2.66 -11.44 6.44
N GLN A 235 -2.11 -12.64 6.25
CA GLN A 235 -2.89 -13.81 5.80
C GLN A 235 -4.01 -14.26 6.77
N LYS A 236 -3.95 -13.83 8.03
CA LYS A 236 -4.84 -14.29 9.11
C LYS A 236 -5.54 -13.12 9.80
N THR A 237 -5.85 -12.05 9.06
CA THR A 237 -6.53 -10.89 9.64
C THR A 237 -7.99 -11.22 9.96
N ASP A 238 -8.36 -11.00 11.21
CA ASP A 238 -9.75 -11.04 11.69
C ASP A 238 -10.27 -9.60 11.77
N ILE A 239 -11.26 -9.25 10.94
CA ILE A 239 -11.79 -7.87 10.87
C ILE A 239 -12.65 -7.59 12.13
N PRO A 240 -12.26 -6.65 13.01
CA PRO A 240 -13.05 -6.27 14.17
C PRO A 240 -14.41 -5.71 13.79
N ASN A 241 -15.43 -5.96 14.63
CA ASN A 241 -16.77 -5.42 14.39
C ASN A 241 -16.82 -3.89 14.45
N SER A 242 -15.86 -3.27 15.15
CA SER A 242 -15.72 -1.82 15.30
C SER A 242 -15.22 -1.12 14.03
N ILE A 243 -14.60 -1.84 13.08
CA ILE A 243 -14.04 -1.25 11.86
C ILE A 243 -15.14 -0.68 10.96
N ARG A 244 -14.92 0.56 10.51
CA ARG A 244 -15.85 1.28 9.62
C ARG A 244 -15.41 1.22 8.17
N ARG A 245 -14.11 1.19 7.91
CA ARG A 245 -13.55 1.14 6.56
C ARG A 245 -12.49 0.07 6.49
N VAL A 246 -12.59 -0.79 5.49
CA VAL A 246 -11.63 -1.86 5.26
C VAL A 246 -11.06 -1.69 3.87
N PHE A 247 -9.74 -1.63 3.79
CA PHE A 247 -9.00 -1.82 2.56
C PHE A 247 -8.15 -3.08 2.70
N MET A 248 -8.29 -3.99 1.75
CA MET A 248 -7.51 -5.23 1.70
C MET A 248 -6.81 -5.30 0.36
N HIS A 249 -5.48 -5.35 0.34
CA HIS A 249 -4.69 -5.46 -0.90
C HIS A 249 -4.44 -6.91 -1.35
N ARG A 250 -4.93 -7.88 -0.58
CA ARG A 250 -4.64 -9.33 -0.72
C ARG A 250 -5.87 -10.18 -0.44
N GLY A 251 -7.01 -9.78 -1.01
CA GLY A 251 -8.35 -10.34 -0.71
C GLY A 251 -8.35 -11.78 -0.22
N PHE A 252 -8.91 -12.01 0.97
CA PHE A 252 -8.91 -13.33 1.59
C PHE A 252 -9.77 -14.31 0.80
N PRO A 253 -9.47 -15.62 0.88
CA PRO A 253 -10.36 -16.62 0.32
C PRO A 253 -11.79 -16.48 0.84
N ILE A 254 -11.99 -16.04 2.08
CA ILE A 254 -13.31 -15.86 2.68
C ILE A 254 -13.36 -14.54 3.43
N ILE A 255 -14.30 -13.68 3.05
CA ILE A 255 -14.62 -12.43 3.73
C ILE A 255 -16.06 -12.54 4.23
N ARG A 256 -16.28 -12.36 5.54
CA ARG A 256 -17.61 -12.43 6.16
C ARG A 256 -17.82 -11.24 7.08
N LEU A 257 -18.85 -10.45 6.79
CA LEU A 257 -19.34 -9.43 7.71
C LEU A 257 -20.63 -9.91 8.38
N THR A 258 -20.73 -9.70 9.69
CA THR A 258 -21.85 -10.16 10.51
C THR A 258 -22.84 -9.03 10.76
N LYS A 259 -23.86 -9.31 11.59
CA LYS A 259 -24.85 -8.29 12.00
C LYS A 259 -24.27 -7.29 13.01
N GLU A 260 -23.18 -7.67 13.67
CA GLU A 260 -22.44 -6.86 14.63
C GLU A 260 -21.43 -5.92 13.94
N SER A 261 -21.02 -6.25 12.72
CA SER A 261 -20.06 -5.46 11.95
C SER A 261 -20.60 -4.08 11.64
N ARG A 262 -19.77 -3.05 11.85
CA ARG A 262 -20.07 -1.63 11.60
C ARG A 262 -19.43 -1.10 10.31
N CYS A 263 -18.92 -1.99 9.47
CA CYS A 263 -18.26 -1.63 8.23
C CYS A 263 -19.24 -0.91 7.29
N GLU A 264 -18.87 0.29 6.86
CA GLU A 264 -19.60 1.17 5.94
C GLU A 264 -19.06 1.07 4.53
N SER A 265 -17.75 0.82 4.39
CA SER A 265 -17.04 0.65 3.13
C SER A 265 -16.07 -0.51 3.19
N LEU A 266 -16.22 -1.46 2.26
CA LEU A 266 -15.32 -2.59 2.08
C LEU A 266 -14.70 -2.52 0.69
N VAL A 267 -13.39 -2.30 0.63
CA VAL A 267 -12.59 -2.33 -0.59
C VAL A 267 -11.68 -3.54 -0.54
N VAL A 268 -11.82 -4.42 -1.52
CA VAL A 268 -11.04 -5.64 -1.64
C VAL A 268 -10.32 -5.63 -2.97
N ARG A 269 -9.01 -5.47 -2.93
CA ARG A 269 -8.14 -5.74 -4.07
C ARG A 269 -7.43 -7.07 -3.84
N SER A 270 -7.40 -7.92 -4.85
CA SER A 270 -6.80 -9.24 -4.70
C SER A 270 -5.98 -9.67 -5.90
N TYR A 271 -4.80 -10.21 -5.62
CA TYR A 271 -3.97 -10.95 -6.56
C TYR A 271 -4.25 -12.46 -6.53
N VAL A 272 -5.17 -12.90 -5.65
CA VAL A 272 -5.53 -14.30 -5.47
C VAL A 272 -7.04 -14.48 -5.61
N PRO A 273 -7.52 -15.65 -6.07
CA PRO A 273 -8.94 -15.95 -6.12
C PRO A 273 -9.62 -15.82 -4.74
N ILE A 274 -10.78 -15.19 -4.71
CA ILE A 274 -11.62 -15.03 -3.52
C ILE A 274 -12.75 -16.07 -3.58
N LYS A 275 -12.80 -17.02 -2.66
CA LYS A 275 -13.87 -18.05 -2.68
C LYS A 275 -15.23 -17.48 -2.28
N THR A 276 -15.28 -16.57 -1.32
CA THR A 276 -16.55 -16.04 -0.82
C THR A 276 -16.42 -14.63 -0.25
N VAL A 277 -17.30 -13.75 -0.68
CA VAL A 277 -17.59 -12.48 -0.02
C VAL A 277 -19.03 -12.51 0.47
N ASP A 278 -19.24 -12.71 1.78
CA ASP A 278 -20.57 -12.71 2.40
C ASP A 278 -20.75 -11.47 3.27
N VAL A 279 -21.41 -10.46 2.71
CA VAL A 279 -21.73 -9.21 3.40
C VAL A 279 -23.21 -9.08 3.72
N ARG A 280 -24.02 -10.12 3.48
CA ARG A 280 -25.49 -10.10 3.59
C ARG A 280 -26.02 -9.59 4.93
N LYS A 281 -25.29 -9.89 6.01
CA LYS A 281 -25.72 -9.58 7.37
C LYS A 281 -25.27 -8.19 7.83
N CYS A 282 -24.35 -7.55 7.11
CA CYS A 282 -23.86 -6.22 7.46
C CYS A 282 -24.90 -5.17 7.06
N ALA A 283 -25.56 -4.60 8.05
CA ALA A 283 -26.61 -3.60 7.82
C ALA A 283 -26.04 -2.21 7.50
N THR A 284 -24.80 -1.93 7.90
CA THR A 284 -24.14 -0.62 7.74
C THR A 284 -23.41 -0.46 6.42
N LEU A 285 -23.14 -1.57 5.71
CA LEU A 285 -22.33 -1.55 4.49
C LEU A 285 -23.09 -0.86 3.36
N LYS A 286 -22.52 0.24 2.87
CA LYS A 286 -23.06 1.05 1.77
C LYS A 286 -22.24 0.88 0.50
N LEU A 287 -20.92 0.79 0.62
CA LEU A 287 -19.98 0.65 -0.49
C LEU A 287 -19.29 -0.72 -0.44
N LEU A 288 -19.33 -1.44 -1.55
CA LEU A 288 -18.54 -2.64 -1.77
C LEU A 288 -17.75 -2.51 -3.07
N GLU A 289 -16.42 -2.48 -2.97
CA GLU A 289 -15.51 -2.54 -4.11
C GLU A 289 -14.73 -3.85 -4.10
N ILE A 290 -14.70 -4.54 -5.23
CA ILE A 290 -13.88 -5.73 -5.43
C ILE A 290 -13.12 -5.58 -6.75
N ALA A 291 -11.80 -5.61 -6.70
CA ALA A 291 -10.95 -5.51 -7.88
C ALA A 291 -9.92 -6.64 -7.90
N ALA A 292 -9.72 -7.25 -9.08
CA ALA A 292 -8.55 -8.08 -9.30
C ALA A 292 -7.34 -7.19 -9.58
N ILE A 293 -6.17 -7.59 -9.09
CA ILE A 293 -4.92 -7.01 -9.52
C ILE A 293 -4.14 -8.09 -10.29
N GLY A 294 -4.05 -7.93 -11.61
CA GLY A 294 -3.42 -8.89 -12.53
C GLY A 294 -4.40 -9.51 -13.53
N ASP A 295 -3.98 -10.61 -14.16
CA ASP A 295 -4.70 -11.24 -15.28
C ASP A 295 -5.79 -12.25 -14.84
N GLU A 296 -5.77 -12.69 -13.58
CA GLU A 296 -6.66 -13.76 -13.09
C GLU A 296 -7.25 -13.43 -11.71
N GLY A 297 -8.31 -12.65 -11.66
CA GLY A 297 -9.17 -12.58 -10.47
C GLY A 297 -10.40 -13.45 -10.66
N ASN A 298 -10.64 -14.41 -9.79
CA ASN A 298 -11.93 -15.10 -9.68
C ASN A 298 -12.56 -14.83 -8.31
N VAL A 299 -13.88 -14.61 -8.28
CA VAL A 299 -14.69 -14.65 -7.06
C VAL A 299 -15.76 -15.72 -7.19
N ASP A 300 -15.63 -16.84 -6.47
CA ASP A 300 -16.56 -17.97 -6.64
C ASP A 300 -17.97 -17.61 -6.17
N ASN A 301 -18.09 -16.84 -5.08
CA ASN A 301 -19.37 -16.49 -4.46
C ASN A 301 -19.41 -15.08 -3.90
N ILE A 302 -20.40 -14.29 -4.30
CA ILE A 302 -20.71 -13.00 -3.66
C ILE A 302 -22.15 -13.01 -3.14
N PHE A 303 -22.28 -12.63 -1.87
CA PHE A 303 -23.56 -12.49 -1.22
C PHE A 303 -23.81 -11.07 -0.71
N PHE A 304 -24.84 -10.41 -1.26
CA PHE A 304 -25.09 -8.99 -1.05
C PHE A 304 -26.05 -8.66 0.10
N SER A 305 -25.71 -7.58 0.83
CA SER A 305 -26.64 -6.91 1.75
C SER A 305 -27.67 -6.12 0.95
N SER A 306 -28.92 -6.09 1.43
CA SER A 306 -29.98 -5.28 0.81
C SER A 306 -29.75 -3.76 0.97
N ASN A 307 -28.78 -3.35 1.78
CA ASN A 307 -28.53 -1.95 2.14
C ASN A 307 -27.43 -1.29 1.30
N LEU A 308 -26.77 -2.04 0.40
CA LEU A 308 -25.73 -1.51 -0.48
C LEU A 308 -26.29 -0.38 -1.36
N GLU A 309 -25.56 0.72 -1.39
CA GLU A 309 -25.84 1.90 -2.23
C GLU A 309 -25.01 1.82 -3.51
N ASP A 310 -23.73 1.44 -3.39
CA ASP A 310 -22.79 1.31 -4.49
C ASP A 310 -22.03 -0.02 -4.43
N VAL A 311 -21.96 -0.69 -5.59
CA VAL A 311 -21.18 -1.92 -5.78
C VAL A 311 -20.34 -1.76 -7.04
N ASN A 312 -19.03 -1.89 -6.88
CA ASN A 312 -18.04 -1.75 -7.95
C ASN A 312 -17.19 -3.02 -8.04
N ILE A 313 -17.43 -3.86 -9.05
CA ILE A 313 -16.63 -5.07 -9.27
C ILE A 313 -15.91 -4.97 -10.61
N ARG A 314 -14.57 -5.02 -10.60
CA ARG A 314 -13.72 -4.78 -11.78
C ARG A 314 -12.64 -5.83 -11.96
N GLY A 315 -12.49 -6.33 -13.18
CA GLY A 315 -11.40 -7.24 -13.55
C GLY A 315 -11.47 -8.62 -12.90
N VAL A 316 -12.61 -9.00 -12.34
CA VAL A 316 -12.83 -10.28 -11.66
C VAL A 316 -13.89 -11.08 -12.41
N ASN A 317 -13.62 -12.35 -12.67
CA ASN A 317 -14.62 -13.34 -13.05
C ASN A 317 -15.45 -13.71 -11.82
N ILE A 318 -16.77 -13.87 -11.97
CA ILE A 318 -17.65 -14.18 -10.85
C ILE A 318 -18.51 -15.40 -11.21
N ASP A 319 -18.35 -16.49 -10.46
CA ASP A 319 -19.07 -17.74 -10.74
C ASP A 319 -20.51 -17.69 -10.22
N ASN A 320 -20.73 -17.18 -9.00
CA ASN A 320 -22.06 -17.15 -8.38
C ASN A 320 -22.34 -15.83 -7.64
N ILE A 321 -23.48 -15.21 -7.98
CA ILE A 321 -24.01 -14.03 -7.31
C ILE A 321 -25.37 -14.36 -6.68
N LYS A 322 -25.53 -14.12 -5.36
CA LYS A 322 -26.80 -14.37 -4.65
C LYS A 322 -27.14 -13.22 -3.69
N GLU A 323 -28.29 -12.58 -3.88
CA GLU A 323 -28.82 -11.59 -2.92
C GLU A 323 -29.42 -12.29 -1.68
N SER A 324 -29.44 -11.59 -0.54
CA SER A 324 -30.19 -12.01 0.64
C SER A 324 -31.68 -12.23 0.31
N PRO A 325 -32.32 -13.33 0.73
CA PRO A 325 -33.76 -13.48 0.55
C PRO A 325 -34.50 -12.38 1.33
N LYS A 326 -35.17 -11.47 0.61
CA LYS A 326 -36.01 -10.43 1.22
C LYS A 326 -37.12 -11.12 2.04
N LYS A 327 -37.22 -10.82 3.35
CA LYS A 327 -38.41 -11.22 4.14
C LYS A 327 -39.63 -10.64 3.42
N LYS A 328 -40.53 -11.50 2.91
CA LYS A 328 -41.80 -11.11 2.29
C LYS A 328 -42.62 -10.27 3.28
N ARG A 329 -42.43 -8.95 3.32
CA ARG A 329 -43.44 -8.04 3.85
C ARG A 329 -44.50 -7.89 2.76
N ARG A 330 -45.68 -8.46 3.01
CA ARG A 330 -46.90 -8.13 2.28
C ARG A 330 -47.12 -6.62 2.41
N ASN A 331 -46.68 -5.84 1.42
CA ASN A 331 -47.28 -4.56 1.09
C ASN A 331 -46.94 -4.26 -0.38
N LYS A 332 -47.99 -4.14 -1.19
CA LYS A 332 -47.93 -3.62 -2.56
C LYS A 332 -47.47 -2.18 -2.51
N GLY A 333 -46.29 -1.89 -3.05
CA GLY A 333 -45.78 -0.52 -3.19
C GLY A 333 -44.29 -0.53 -3.56
N GLN A 334 -44.01 -0.17 -4.81
CA GLN A 334 -42.69 0.00 -5.46
C GLN A 334 -41.60 -1.01 -5.07
N GLU A 335 -41.44 -2.02 -5.92
CA GLU A 335 -40.31 -2.95 -5.88
C GLU A 335 -39.01 -2.17 -6.05
N ASN A 336 -38.20 -2.06 -4.99
CA ASN A 336 -36.81 -1.65 -5.09
C ASN A 336 -36.03 -2.78 -5.78
N THR A 337 -36.05 -2.78 -7.11
CA THR A 337 -35.25 -3.66 -7.95
C THR A 337 -33.84 -3.08 -8.09
N PHE A 338 -32.84 -3.93 -7.90
CA PHE A 338 -31.48 -3.61 -8.33
C PHE A 338 -31.44 -3.85 -9.85
N GLU A 339 -31.02 -2.84 -10.62
CA GLU A 339 -30.77 -3.04 -12.04
C GLU A 339 -29.35 -3.58 -12.17
N LEU A 340 -29.23 -4.89 -12.39
CA LEU A 340 -27.95 -5.53 -12.65
C LEU A 340 -27.60 -5.27 -14.11
N LYS A 341 -26.79 -4.23 -14.36
CA LYS A 341 -26.24 -3.97 -15.69
C LYS A 341 -24.85 -4.57 -15.74
N SER A 342 -24.79 -5.83 -16.18
CA SER A 342 -23.53 -6.44 -16.63
C SER A 342 -23.15 -5.80 -17.97
N VAL A 343 -22.03 -5.11 -18.02
CA VAL A 343 -21.44 -4.66 -19.29
C VAL A 343 -20.17 -5.46 -19.50
N ASN A 344 -20.20 -6.37 -20.47
CA ASN A 344 -19.02 -7.12 -20.88
C ASN A 344 -18.18 -6.23 -21.81
N TYR A 345 -16.92 -6.00 -21.46
CA TYR A 345 -15.95 -5.31 -22.31
C TYR A 345 -14.75 -6.24 -22.54
N GLY A 346 -14.77 -7.00 -23.64
CA GLY A 346 -13.78 -8.04 -23.91
C GLY A 346 -13.85 -9.22 -22.93
N GLU A 347 -12.71 -9.69 -22.43
CA GLU A 347 -12.60 -10.78 -21.43
C GLU A 347 -12.89 -10.34 -19.98
N LYS A 348 -13.18 -9.05 -19.75
CA LYS A 348 -13.41 -8.51 -18.40
C LYS A 348 -14.90 -8.17 -18.19
N SER A 349 -15.45 -8.73 -17.12
CA SER A 349 -16.83 -8.48 -16.68
C SER A 349 -16.87 -7.27 -15.75
N PHE A 350 -17.72 -6.29 -16.05
CA PHE A 350 -18.06 -5.21 -15.11
C PHE A 350 -19.46 -5.46 -14.57
N VAL A 351 -19.59 -5.56 -13.25
CA VAL A 351 -20.88 -5.69 -12.57
C VAL A 351 -21.10 -4.45 -11.73
N ILE A 352 -21.97 -3.56 -12.21
CA ILE A 352 -22.49 -2.43 -11.44
C ILE A 352 -23.89 -2.82 -10.96
N ILE A 353 -24.05 -2.89 -9.65
CA ILE A 353 -25.35 -3.13 -9.02
C ILE A 353 -25.78 -1.81 -8.41
N ARG A 354 -26.78 -1.16 -9.01
CA ARG A 354 -27.37 0.08 -8.48
C ARG A 354 -28.80 -0.14 -8.05
N ARG A 355 -29.16 0.50 -6.94
CA ARG A 355 -30.53 0.60 -6.43
C ARG A 355 -31.29 1.65 -7.25
N GLN A 356 -32.49 1.33 -7.76
CA GLN A 356 -33.32 2.34 -8.42
C GLN A 356 -33.61 3.51 -7.47
N GLY A 357 -33.28 4.75 -7.89
CA GLY A 357 -33.61 6.01 -7.20
C GLY A 357 -32.44 6.91 -6.76
N SER A 358 -31.17 6.62 -7.11
CA SER A 358 -30.03 7.50 -6.79
C SER A 358 -29.75 8.55 -7.88
N GLU A 359 -29.71 9.84 -7.52
CA GLU A 359 -29.59 10.99 -8.44
C GLU A 359 -28.15 11.34 -8.89
N ARG A 360 -27.11 10.60 -8.47
CA ARG A 360 -25.72 10.91 -8.85
C ARG A 360 -25.20 10.00 -9.96
N ILE A 361 -25.14 10.57 -11.15
CA ILE A 361 -24.60 9.98 -12.37
C ILE A 361 -23.13 10.41 -12.49
N GLY A 362 -22.21 9.46 -12.36
CA GLY A 362 -20.82 9.62 -12.76
C GLY A 362 -20.47 8.43 -13.65
N TYR A 363 -20.34 8.68 -14.95
CA TYR A 363 -19.78 7.69 -15.88
C TYR A 363 -18.28 7.93 -15.95
N GLN A 364 -17.47 6.91 -15.70
CA GLN A 364 -16.06 6.94 -16.05
C GLN A 364 -15.81 5.85 -17.10
N LEU A 365 -15.97 6.26 -18.36
CA LEU A 365 -15.60 5.48 -19.53
C LEU A 365 -14.07 5.53 -19.65
N TRP A 366 -13.41 4.40 -19.46
CA TRP A 366 -12.01 4.25 -19.85
C TRP A 366 -11.96 3.85 -21.32
N PHE A 367 -11.54 4.78 -22.17
CA PHE A 367 -11.17 4.50 -23.55
C PHE A 367 -9.74 3.96 -23.56
N ASN A 368 -9.51 2.89 -24.32
CA ASN A 368 -8.19 2.38 -24.63
C ASN A 368 -7.53 3.24 -25.70
#